data_AF-A0A819L9K8-F1
#
_entry.id   AF-A0A819L9K8-F1
#
_cell.length_a   1.000
_cell.length_b   1.000
_cell.length_c   1.000
_cell.angle_alpha   90.00
_cell.angle_beta   90.00
_cell.angle_gamma   90.00
#
_symmetry.space_group_name_H-M   'P 1'
#
loop_
_entity.id
_entity.type
_entity.pdbx_description
1 polymer ?
#
loop_
_entity_poly.entity_id
_entity_poly.type
_entity_poly.pdbx_seq_one_letter_code
_entity_poly.pdbx_strand_id
1 'polypeptide(L)'
;MAPDGLSLAIGDLHGNIRILDMKTFKQIAFIVAHDNEILSIDYGQLADTSYSRDRLIHIFDVSKDYQLITTLDDHSGAVTAIRFTVSPITSDLQLISCGADKSLIFRSISK
;
A
#
# COMPACT_ATOMS: atom_id res chain seq x y z
N MET A 1 -10.44 0.77 3.23
CA MET A 1 -11.35 -0.09 4.02
C MET A 1 -11.17 -1.50 3.51
N ALA A 2 -11.07 -2.48 4.40
CA ALA A 2 -10.95 -3.87 4.00
C ALA A 2 -12.18 -4.32 3.18
N PRO A 3 -12.03 -5.27 2.25
CA PRO A 3 -13.14 -5.72 1.40
C PRO A 3 -14.32 -6.31 2.18
N ASP A 4 -14.05 -6.86 3.38
CA ASP A 4 -15.07 -7.37 4.31
C ASP A 4 -15.81 -6.27 5.09
N GLY A 5 -15.35 -5.02 4.99
CA GLY A 5 -15.89 -3.86 5.71
C GLY A 5 -15.63 -3.89 7.23
N LEU A 6 -14.81 -4.81 7.73
CA LEU A 6 -14.58 -4.98 9.17
C LEU A 6 -13.48 -4.09 9.71
N SER A 7 -12.52 -3.70 8.86
CA SER A 7 -11.40 -2.84 9.26
C SER A 7 -11.17 -1.66 8.31
N LEU A 8 -10.58 -0.60 8.88
CA LEU A 8 -10.19 0.60 8.16
C LEU A 8 -8.75 0.99 8.49
N ALA A 9 -7.91 1.03 7.47
CA ALA A 9 -6.57 1.59 7.53
C ALA A 9 -6.62 3.10 7.26
N ILE A 10 -5.89 3.84 8.08
CA ILE A 10 -5.71 5.28 7.96
C ILE A 10 -4.21 5.56 8.03
N GLY A 11 -3.68 6.23 7.00
CA GLY A 11 -2.32 6.75 6.99
C GLY A 11 -2.28 8.18 7.50
N ASP A 12 -1.17 8.59 8.11
CA ASP A 12 -0.97 9.96 8.58
C ASP A 12 0.22 10.69 7.90
N LEU A 13 0.36 11.98 8.24
CA LEU A 13 1.40 12.87 7.72
C LEU A 13 2.82 12.49 8.20
N HIS A 14 2.93 11.60 9.18
CA HIS A 14 4.18 11.13 9.77
C HIS A 14 4.50 9.70 9.36
N GLY A 15 3.80 9.16 8.37
CA GLY A 15 4.06 7.84 7.81
C GLY A 15 3.57 6.66 8.66
N ASN A 16 2.68 6.90 9.62
CA ASN A 16 2.10 5.81 10.41
C ASN A 16 0.76 5.35 9.85
N ILE A 17 0.50 4.06 9.94
CA ILE A 17 -0.79 3.44 9.62
C ILE A 17 -1.47 3.02 10.92
N ARG A 18 -2.74 3.41 11.07
CA ARG A 18 -3.64 2.91 12.11
C ARG A 18 -4.69 2.02 11.47
N ILE A 19 -4.90 0.85 12.05
CA ILE A 19 -6.00 -0.03 11.68
C ILE A 19 -7.08 0.10 12.75
N LEU A 20 -8.30 0.43 12.32
CA LEU A 20 -9.47 0.57 13.17
C LEU A 20 -10.45 -0.57 12.92
N ASP A 21 -11.04 -1.10 13.99
CA ASP A 21 -12.25 -1.93 13.91
C ASP A 21 -13.45 -1.05 13.54
N MET A 22 -14.18 -1.39 12.48
CA MET A 22 -15.26 -0.56 11.94
C MET A 22 -16.53 -0.56 12.80
N LYS A 23 -16.68 -1.52 13.72
CA LYS A 23 -17.86 -1.59 14.60
C LYS A 23 -17.69 -0.69 15.82
N THR A 24 -16.48 -0.64 16.37
CA THR A 24 -16.16 0.03 17.63
C THR A 24 -15.35 1.31 17.45
N PHE A 25 -14.78 1.52 16.26
CA PHE A 25 -13.80 2.57 15.94
C PHE A 25 -12.57 2.56 16.84
N LYS A 26 -12.29 1.43 17.50
CA LYS A 26 -11.08 1.27 18.30
C LYS A 26 -9.92 0.88 17.40
N GLN A 27 -8.75 1.42 17.72
CA GLN A 27 -7.50 1.02 17.08
C GLN A 27 -7.17 -0.42 17.48
N ILE A 28 -6.97 -1.27 16.47
CA ILE A 28 -6.59 -2.69 16.63
C ILE A 28 -5.15 -2.96 16.22
N ALA A 29 -4.54 -2.11 15.39
CA ALA A 29 -3.11 -2.17 15.06
C ALA A 29 -2.52 -0.78 14.79
N PHE A 30 -1.20 -0.67 14.95
CA PHE A 30 -0.40 0.53 14.68
C PHE A 30 0.91 0.12 14.00
N ILE A 31 1.19 0.71 12.85
CA ILE A 31 2.31 0.33 12.00
C ILE A 31 3.09 1.61 11.67
N VAL A 32 4.39 1.63 11.99
CA VAL A 32 5.31 2.67 11.53
C VAL A 32 5.76 2.26 10.14
N ALA A 33 5.11 2.82 9.12
CA ALA A 33 5.26 2.33 7.75
C ALA A 33 6.25 3.16 6.94
N HIS A 34 6.18 4.49 7.01
CA HIS A 34 6.91 5.39 6.13
C HIS A 34 7.61 6.50 6.92
N ASP A 35 8.58 7.17 6.30
CA ASP A 35 9.29 8.31 6.92
C ASP A 35 8.61 9.66 6.59
N ASN A 36 7.54 9.64 5.80
CA ASN A 36 6.79 10.82 5.37
C ASN A 36 5.31 10.48 5.12
N GLU A 37 4.51 11.51 4.84
CA GLU A 37 3.08 11.44 4.55
C GLU A 37 2.70 10.25 3.67
N ILE A 38 1.83 9.39 4.21
CA ILE A 38 1.16 8.36 3.43
C ILE A 38 0.08 9.03 2.61
N LEU A 39 0.19 8.91 1.29
CA LEU A 39 -0.73 9.54 0.36
C LEU A 39 -1.98 8.68 0.11
N SER A 40 -1.84 7.36 0.18
CA SER A 40 -2.98 6.45 0.23
C SER A 40 -2.57 5.06 0.72
N ILE A 41 -3.59 4.30 1.12
CA ILE A 41 -3.51 2.87 1.44
C ILE A 41 -4.55 2.15 0.59
N ASP A 42 -4.16 1.06 -0.06
CA ASP A 42 -5.04 0.22 -0.85
C ASP A 42 -5.09 -1.20 -0.26
N TYR A 43 -6.30 -1.72 -0.09
CA TYR A 43 -6.53 -3.08 0.36
C TYR A 43 -6.56 -3.98 -0.87
N GLY A 44 -5.39 -4.54 -1.22
CA GLY A 44 -5.24 -5.41 -2.38
C GLY A 44 -5.80 -6.80 -2.15
N GLN A 45 -6.03 -7.55 -3.23
CA GLN A 45 -6.47 -8.95 -3.14
C GLN A 45 -5.39 -9.90 -2.58
N LEU A 46 -4.10 -9.54 -2.68
CA LEU A 46 -2.98 -10.36 -2.20
C LEU A 46 -2.29 -9.77 -0.97
N ALA A 47 -2.26 -8.45 -0.83
CA ALA A 47 -1.59 -7.75 0.26
C ALA A 47 -2.10 -6.31 0.36
N ASP A 48 -2.01 -5.74 1.57
CA ASP A 48 -2.30 -4.33 1.79
C ASP A 48 -1.10 -3.49 1.36
N THR A 49 -1.33 -2.40 0.66
CA THR A 49 -0.27 -1.57 0.08
C THR A 49 -0.40 -0.13 0.53
N SER A 50 0.71 0.50 0.90
CA SER A 50 0.77 1.95 1.15
C SER A 50 1.84 2.58 0.27
N TYR A 51 1.65 3.85 -0.07
CA TYR A 51 2.65 4.64 -0.78
C TYR A 51 2.73 6.06 -0.22
N SER A 52 3.92 6.64 -0.28
CA SER A 52 4.26 7.86 0.47
C SER A 52 5.07 8.87 -0.34
N ARG A 53 5.13 10.09 0.21
CA ARG A 53 6.09 11.12 -0.21
C ARG A 53 7.55 10.73 -0.03
N ASP A 54 7.83 9.70 0.77
CA ASP A 54 9.18 9.18 0.99
C ASP A 54 9.77 8.40 -0.19
N ARG A 55 9.02 8.28 -1.31
CA ARG A 55 9.31 7.55 -2.56
C ARG A 55 9.08 6.04 -2.53
N LEU A 56 8.69 5.49 -1.38
CA LEU A 56 8.56 4.06 -1.19
C LEU A 56 7.11 3.59 -1.35
N ILE A 57 6.97 2.34 -1.77
CA ILE A 57 5.72 1.57 -1.71
C ILE A 57 5.97 0.39 -0.79
N HIS A 58 5.14 0.23 0.24
CA HIS A 58 5.22 -0.88 1.18
C HIS A 58 4.06 -1.84 0.98
N ILE A 59 4.38 -3.14 1.04
CA ILE A 59 3.42 -4.23 0.88
C ILE A 59 3.40 -5.04 2.18
N PHE A 60 2.21 -5.24 2.75
CA PHE A 60 2.01 -5.86 4.06
C PHE A 60 1.15 -7.13 3.98
N ASP A 61 1.50 -8.11 4.81
CA ASP A 61 0.72 -9.33 5.02
C ASP A 61 -0.26 -9.12 6.17
N VAL A 62 -1.52 -8.85 5.84
CA VAL A 62 -2.61 -8.65 6.82
C VAL A 62 -2.83 -9.90 7.68
N SER A 63 -2.64 -11.09 7.11
CA SER A 63 -2.84 -12.35 7.83
C SER A 63 -1.75 -12.61 8.89
N LYS A 64 -0.60 -11.94 8.75
CA LYS A 64 0.54 -12.01 9.67
C LYS A 64 0.73 -10.69 10.40
N ASP A 65 -0.36 -10.14 10.93
CA ASP A 65 -0.35 -8.93 11.75
C ASP A 65 0.32 -7.73 11.05
N TYR A 66 -0.04 -7.54 9.78
CA TYR A 66 0.48 -6.45 8.94
C TYR A 66 2.02 -6.41 8.84
N GLN A 67 2.67 -7.59 8.82
CA GLN A 67 4.11 -7.66 8.61
C GLN A 67 4.50 -7.14 7.23
N LEU A 68 5.57 -6.35 7.17
CA LEU A 68 6.15 -5.86 5.92
C LEU A 68 6.69 -7.05 5.10
N ILE A 69 6.07 -7.32 3.96
CA ILE A 69 6.52 -8.34 3.00
C ILE A 69 7.70 -7.80 2.20
N THR A 70 7.54 -6.59 1.67
CA THR A 70 8.56 -5.98 0.80
C THR A 70 8.37 -4.47 0.67
N THR A 71 9.45 -3.82 0.27
CA THR A 71 9.54 -2.39 -0.04
C THR A 71 9.95 -2.24 -1.50
N LEU A 72 9.21 -1.44 -2.26
CA LEU A 72 9.56 -1.06 -3.62
C LEU A 72 10.15 0.36 -3.59
N ASP A 73 11.43 0.48 -3.93
CA ASP A 73 12.20 1.73 -4.02
C ASP A 73 12.57 2.00 -5.49
N ASP A 74 11.59 1.87 -6.37
CA ASP A 74 11.80 2.03 -7.82
C ASP A 74 11.72 3.52 -8.23
N HIS A 75 11.07 4.36 -7.42
CA HIS A 75 10.91 5.79 -7.66
C HIS A 75 12.01 6.62 -6.99
N SER A 76 12.43 7.69 -7.66
CA SER A 76 13.40 8.68 -7.11
C SER A 76 12.73 9.90 -6.47
N GLY A 77 11.40 9.94 -6.45
CA GLY A 77 10.60 10.99 -5.81
C GLY A 77 9.26 10.45 -5.31
N ALA A 78 8.46 11.32 -4.70
CA ALA A 78 7.16 10.95 -4.11
C ALA A 78 6.31 10.09 -5.05
N VAL A 79 5.81 8.96 -4.55
CA VAL A 79 4.87 8.13 -5.30
C VAL A 79 3.51 8.80 -5.22
N THR A 80 2.93 9.16 -6.35
CA THR A 80 1.69 9.95 -6.38
C THR A 80 0.45 9.11 -6.59
N ALA A 81 0.58 7.90 -7.15
CA ALA A 81 -0.49 6.93 -7.23
C ALA A 81 0.05 5.53 -7.49
N ILE A 82 -0.74 4.53 -7.09
CA ILE A 82 -0.55 3.14 -7.48
C ILE A 82 -1.88 2.55 -7.97
N ARG A 83 -1.80 1.49 -8.79
CA ARG A 83 -2.97 0.71 -9.19
C ARG A 83 -2.59 -0.74 -9.45
N PHE A 84 -3.31 -1.67 -8.82
CA PHE A 84 -3.29 -3.06 -9.24
C PHE A 84 -4.15 -3.28 -10.49
N THR A 85 -3.63 -4.05 -11.43
CA THR A 85 -4.33 -4.47 -12.66
C THR A 85 -3.95 -5.90 -13.02
N VAL A 86 -4.69 -6.50 -13.94
CA VAL A 86 -4.31 -7.79 -14.55
C VAL A 86 -3.75 -7.50 -15.93
N SER A 87 -2.61 -8.09 -16.26
CA SER A 87 -2.01 -8.02 -17.59
C SER A 87 -2.97 -8.65 -18.60
N PRO A 88 -3.37 -7.95 -19.67
CA PRO A 88 -4.23 -8.54 -20.71
C PRO A 88 -3.51 -9.60 -21.54
N ILE A 89 -2.17 -9.67 -21.45
CA ILE A 89 -1.33 -10.58 -22.24
C ILE A 89 -1.01 -11.84 -21.43
N THR A 90 -0.52 -11.67 -20.20
CA THR A 90 -0.02 -12.79 -19.38
C THR A 90 -1.02 -13.25 -18.33
N SER A 91 -2.10 -12.50 -18.10
CA SER A 91 -3.04 -12.70 -16.98
C SER A 91 -2.41 -12.61 -15.59
N ASP A 92 -1.18 -12.11 -15.48
CA ASP A 92 -0.52 -11.88 -14.19
C ASP A 92 -1.05 -10.62 -13.51
N LEU A 93 -1.00 -10.60 -12.18
CA LEU A 93 -1.22 -9.38 -11.42
C LEU A 93 -0.05 -8.42 -11.69
N GLN A 94 -0.38 -7.17 -11.97
CA GLN A 94 0.59 -6.09 -12.14
C GLN A 94 0.27 -4.95 -11.17
N LEU A 95 1.32 -4.37 -10.61
CA LEU A 95 1.28 -3.10 -9.95
C LEU A 95 1.80 -2.03 -10.90
N ILE A 96 1.00 -1.00 -11.13
CA ILE A 96 1.40 0.21 -11.83
C ILE A 96 1.59 1.30 -10.79
N SER A 97 2.72 1.99 -10.81
CA SER A 97 2.97 3.17 -9.96
C SER A 97 3.43 4.36 -10.79
N CYS A 98 3.10 5.57 -10.34
CA CYS A 98 3.63 6.80 -10.91
C CYS A 98 4.13 7.73 -9.82
N GLY A 99 5.14 8.54 -10.15
CA GLY A 99 5.81 9.39 -9.18
C GLY A 99 6.13 10.79 -9.71
N ALA A 100 6.46 11.69 -8.77
CA ALA A 100 6.92 13.04 -9.04
C ALA A 100 8.24 13.10 -9.85
N ASP A 101 8.93 11.96 -9.95
CA ASP A 101 10.12 11.75 -10.79
C ASP A 101 9.80 11.59 -12.28
N LYS A 102 8.54 11.77 -12.69
CA LYS A 102 8.06 11.69 -14.08
C LYS A 102 8.13 10.29 -14.67
N SER A 103 8.20 9.26 -13.82
CA SER A 103 8.19 7.87 -14.25
C SER A 103 6.83 7.20 -14.01
N LEU A 104 6.56 6.18 -14.82
CA LEU A 104 5.48 5.24 -14.63
C LEU A 104 6.07 3.83 -14.73
N ILE A 105 5.92 3.06 -13.65
CA ILE A 105 6.59 1.77 -13.45
C ILE A 105 5.54 0.67 -13.47
N PHE A 106 5.85 -0.41 -14.20
CA PHE A 106 5.03 -1.62 -14.27
C PHE A 106 5.79 -2.76 -13.62
N ARG A 107 5.23 -3.35 -12.57
CA ARG A 107 5.80 -4.50 -11.86
C ARG A 107 4.85 -5.67 -11.94
N SER A 108 5.30 -6.78 -12.52
CA SER A 108 4.58 -8.04 -12.44
C SER A 108 4.76 -8.66 -11.05
N ILE A 109 3.65 -9.11 -10.47
CA ILE A 109 3.62 -9.79 -9.18
C ILE A 109 3.23 -11.23 -9.49
N SER A 110 4.21 -12.13 -9.49
CA SER A 110 3.96 -13.57 -9.57
C SER A 110 3.43 -14.08 -8.23
N LYS A 111 2.48 -15.02 -8.30
CA LYS A 111 1.98 -15.78 -7.14
C LYS A 111 3.08 -16.56 -6.43
#